data_AF-S2JQK9-F1
#
_entry.id   AF-S2JQK9-F1
#
_cell.length_a   1.000
_cell.length_b   1.000
_cell.length_c   1.000
_cell.angle_alpha   90.00
_cell.angle_beta   90.00
_cell.angle_gamma   90.00
#
_symmetry.space_group_name_H-M   'P 1'
#
loop_
_entity.id
_entity.type
_entity.pdbx_description
1 polymer ?
#
loop_
_entity_poly.entity_id
_entity_poly.type
_entity_poly.pdbx_seq_one_letter_code
_entity_poly.pdbx_strand_id
1 'polypeptide(L)'
;MLSPIPVLLIYALLIVLIPFVLHCSSLGDLIPRLSYHFGIDYYLHKVEPIVICLGLVTFYSYVVLGFVFDIIQACRRTHDQGISQNSLLYGRFERAHRQLRKVFPPFVVSCLLMYANTTRFDTLRNSFMVLQTAILLVQPLASMYHRPQAGLICKYFYRAVLFWSILYAIFPREAQHYISYLTHFVSEALGVDSNHRSPRYYFNSKYPTHSKYYSASSNTPSSNYQQWIL
;
A
#
# COMPACT_ATOMS: atom_id res chain seq x y z
N MET A 1 -11.91 27.28 3.49
CA MET A 1 -11.51 26.19 2.57
C MET A 1 -10.06 26.46 2.15
N LEU A 2 -9.25 25.44 1.84
CA LEU A 2 -7.93 25.69 1.24
C LEU A 2 -8.11 26.28 -0.17
N SER A 3 -7.23 27.19 -0.57
CA SER A 3 -7.17 27.67 -1.95
C SER A 3 -6.77 26.51 -2.90
N PRO A 4 -7.12 26.57 -4.20
CA PRO A 4 -6.86 25.46 -5.13
C PRO A 4 -5.36 25.18 -5.32
N ILE A 5 -4.52 26.22 -5.28
CA ILE A 5 -3.07 26.15 -5.50
C ILE A 5 -2.35 25.18 -4.53
N PRO A 6 -2.44 25.33 -3.18
CA PRO A 6 -1.80 24.39 -2.26
C PRO A 6 -2.36 22.97 -2.35
N VAL A 7 -3.63 22.80 -2.75
CA VAL A 7 -4.20 21.45 -2.96
C VAL A 7 -3.57 20.78 -4.18
N LEU A 8 -3.40 21.52 -5.29
CA LEU A 8 -2.69 21.03 -6.49
C LEU A 8 -1.22 20.69 -6.18
N LEU A 9 -0.51 21.55 -5.43
CA LEU A 9 0.87 21.29 -5.02
C LEU A 9 0.99 20.03 -4.16
N ILE A 10 0.07 19.81 -3.22
CA ILE A 10 0.04 18.57 -2.40
C ILE A 10 -0.18 17.34 -3.29
N TYR A 11 -1.12 17.38 -4.25
CA TYR A 11 -1.31 16.24 -5.16
C TYR A 11 -0.10 16.01 -6.07
N ALA A 12 0.51 17.07 -6.62
CA ALA A 12 1.72 16.94 -7.45
C ALA A 12 2.87 16.28 -6.67
N LEU A 13 3.11 16.74 -5.43
CA LEU A 13 4.11 16.16 -4.54
C LEU A 13 3.80 14.69 -4.22
N LEU A 14 2.54 14.37 -3.88
CA LEU A 14 2.13 12.99 -3.58
C LEU A 14 2.24 12.06 -4.80
N ILE A 15 1.90 12.53 -6.00
CA ILE A 15 1.99 11.76 -7.25
C ILE A 15 3.43 11.34 -7.53
N VAL A 16 4.42 12.15 -7.16
CA VAL A 16 5.85 11.83 -7.30
C VAL A 16 6.38 11.02 -6.11
N LEU A 17 5.99 11.38 -4.88
CA LEU A 17 6.47 10.76 -3.65
C LEU A 17 6.00 9.31 -3.48
N ILE A 18 4.76 8.99 -3.84
CA ILE A 18 4.19 7.65 -3.63
C ILE A 18 4.94 6.57 -4.45
N PRO A 19 5.18 6.74 -5.77
CA PRO A 19 6.08 5.87 -6.54
C PRO A 19 7.44 5.67 -5.89
N PHE A 20 8.10 6.76 -5.50
CA PHE A 20 9.43 6.72 -4.89
C PHE A 20 9.44 5.92 -3.58
N VAL A 21 8.49 6.20 -2.66
CA VAL A 21 8.37 5.47 -1.40
C VAL A 21 8.06 3.99 -1.64
N LEU A 22 7.16 3.65 -2.57
CA LEU A 22 6.79 2.27 -2.85
C LEU A 22 7.89 1.44 -3.53
N HIS A 23 8.76 2.10 -4.31
CA HIS A 23 9.87 1.44 -5.00
C HIS A 23 11.11 1.32 -4.11
N CYS A 24 11.40 2.32 -3.28
CA CYS A 24 12.57 2.33 -2.38
C CYS A 24 12.31 1.63 -1.03
N SER A 25 11.07 1.36 -0.66
CA SER A 25 10.73 0.67 0.61
C SER A 25 10.41 -0.81 0.43
N SER A 26 10.82 -1.62 1.40
CA SER A 26 10.48 -3.04 1.50
C SER A 26 9.06 -3.28 2.08
N LEU A 27 8.12 -2.35 1.89
CA LEU A 27 6.74 -2.48 2.40
C LEU A 27 6.04 -3.74 1.88
N GLY A 28 6.31 -4.15 0.64
CA GLY A 28 5.78 -5.37 0.04
C GLY A 28 6.24 -6.67 0.70
N ASP A 29 7.37 -6.64 1.42
CA ASP A 29 7.91 -7.78 2.18
C ASP A 29 7.35 -7.86 3.60
N LEU A 30 6.71 -6.79 4.10
CA LEU A 30 6.31 -6.67 5.50
C LEU A 30 5.31 -7.77 5.91
N ILE A 31 4.32 -8.05 5.05
CA ILE A 31 3.37 -9.16 5.27
C ILE A 31 4.08 -10.52 5.27
N PRO A 32 4.85 -10.93 4.23
CA PRO A 32 5.63 -12.16 4.26
C PRO A 32 6.52 -12.32 5.51
N ARG A 33 7.25 -11.27 5.91
CA ARG A 33 8.15 -11.30 7.08
C ARG A 33 7.38 -11.48 8.38
N LEU A 34 6.25 -10.79 8.56
CA LEU A 34 5.39 -10.97 9.74
C LEU A 34 4.82 -12.39 9.79
N SER A 35 4.29 -12.91 8.68
CA SER A 35 3.76 -14.27 8.62
C SER A 35 4.80 -15.33 8.99
N TYR A 36 6.03 -15.18 8.50
CA TYR A 36 7.17 -16.02 8.89
C TYR A 36 7.46 -15.93 10.41
N HIS A 37 7.53 -14.72 10.97
CA HIS A 37 7.80 -14.52 12.40
C HIS A 37 6.70 -15.08 13.32
N PHE A 38 5.44 -15.09 12.88
CA PHE A 38 4.33 -15.68 13.64
C PHE A 38 4.21 -17.20 13.48
N GLY A 39 5.15 -17.87 12.79
CA GLY A 39 5.10 -19.32 12.57
C GLY A 39 3.91 -19.77 11.72
N ILE A 40 3.33 -18.86 10.92
CA ILE A 40 2.24 -19.17 10.01
C ILE A 40 2.86 -19.81 8.78
N ASP A 41 2.68 -21.13 8.60
CA ASP A 41 3.32 -21.96 7.58
C ASP A 41 3.24 -21.36 6.15
N TYR A 42 4.27 -20.60 5.80
CA TYR A 42 4.36 -19.92 4.50
C TYR A 42 4.72 -20.89 3.36
N TYR A 43 5.17 -22.11 3.69
CA TYR A 43 5.52 -23.16 2.74
C TYR A 43 4.32 -23.76 1.99
N LEU A 44 3.08 -23.58 2.49
CA LEU A 44 1.87 -23.85 1.72
C LEU A 44 1.14 -22.54 1.42
N HIS A 45 1.38 -21.99 0.22
CA HIS A 45 0.48 -21.28 -0.74
C HIS A 45 -0.84 -20.57 -0.32
N LYS A 46 -1.16 -20.38 0.96
CA LYS A 46 -2.52 -20.17 1.49
C LYS A 46 -2.79 -18.76 2.00
N VAL A 47 -1.76 -18.01 2.41
CA VAL A 47 -1.94 -16.70 3.05
C VAL A 47 -1.55 -15.59 2.08
N GLU A 48 -2.54 -15.11 1.34
CA GLU A 48 -2.33 -14.07 0.34
C GLU A 48 -2.42 -12.67 0.96
N PRO A 49 -1.54 -11.71 0.59
CA PRO A 49 -1.57 -10.35 1.14
C PRO A 49 -2.92 -9.65 1.02
N ILE A 50 -3.68 -9.93 -0.05
CA ILE A 50 -5.03 -9.38 -0.21
C ILE A 50 -5.98 -9.84 0.92
N VAL A 51 -5.92 -11.10 1.34
CA VAL A 51 -6.80 -11.65 2.38
C VAL A 51 -6.46 -11.03 3.73
N ILE A 52 -5.18 -10.84 4.04
CA ILE A 52 -4.73 -10.12 5.25
C ILE A 52 -5.19 -8.67 5.21
N CYS A 53 -4.92 -7.93 4.13
CA CYS A 53 -5.26 -6.52 4.00
C CYS A 53 -6.78 -6.29 4.09
N LEU A 54 -7.57 -7.05 3.32
CA LEU A 54 -9.03 -6.97 3.37
C LEU A 54 -9.57 -7.38 4.75
N GLY A 55 -9.06 -8.47 5.33
CA GLY A 55 -9.46 -8.96 6.65
C GLY A 55 -9.21 -7.94 7.76
N LEU A 56 -7.98 -7.38 7.83
CA LEU A 56 -7.60 -6.35 8.80
C LEU A 56 -8.48 -5.10 8.69
N VAL A 57 -8.63 -4.54 7.48
CA VAL A 57 -9.44 -3.33 7.29
C VAL A 57 -10.92 -3.60 7.55
N THR A 58 -11.45 -4.77 7.19
CA THR A 58 -12.85 -5.14 7.46
C THR A 58 -13.09 -5.29 8.97
N PHE A 59 -12.24 -6.05 9.67
CA PHE A 59 -12.29 -6.19 11.13
C PHE A 59 -12.20 -4.82 11.83
N TYR A 60 -11.26 -3.98 11.42
CA TYR A 60 -11.11 -2.64 11.98
C TYR A 60 -12.32 -1.74 11.72
N SER A 61 -12.83 -1.73 10.49
CA SER A 61 -13.92 -0.82 10.06
C SER A 61 -15.28 -1.19 10.66
N TYR A 62 -15.57 -2.49 10.78
CA TYR A 62 -16.89 -2.98 11.20
C TYR A 62 -16.92 -3.49 12.63
N VAL A 63 -15.89 -4.21 13.09
CA VAL A 63 -15.85 -4.74 14.46
C VAL A 63 -15.31 -3.69 15.42
N VAL A 64 -14.06 -3.25 15.25
CA VAL A 64 -13.42 -2.33 16.21
C VAL A 64 -14.13 -0.98 16.27
N LEU A 65 -14.29 -0.31 15.13
CA LEU A 65 -14.93 1.01 15.09
C LEU A 65 -16.45 0.96 15.26
N GLY A 66 -17.10 -0.15 14.88
CA GLY A 66 -18.53 -0.38 15.16
C GLY A 66 -18.77 -0.51 16.66
N PHE A 67 -18.03 -1.40 17.33
CA PHE A 67 -18.12 -1.59 18.77
C PHE A 67 -17.85 -0.31 19.57
N VAL A 68 -16.84 0.47 19.18
CA VAL A 68 -16.58 1.79 19.79
C VAL A 68 -17.72 2.77 19.52
N PHE A 69 -18.33 2.77 18.32
CA PHE A 69 -19.51 3.60 18.03
C PHE A 69 -20.68 3.26 18.95
N ASP A 70 -20.98 1.96 19.09
CA ASP A 70 -22.12 1.46 19.86
C ASP A 70 -21.94 1.73 21.36
N ILE A 71 -20.72 1.58 21.90
CA ILE A 71 -20.40 1.98 23.29
C ILE A 71 -20.67 3.47 23.49
N ILE A 72 -20.14 4.35 22.63
CA ILE A 72 -20.33 5.81 22.83
C ILE A 72 -21.82 6.17 22.69
N GLN A 73 -22.56 5.51 21.80
CA GLN A 73 -24.01 5.72 21.66
C GLN A 73 -24.79 5.24 22.89
N ALA A 74 -24.42 4.10 23.49
CA ALA A 74 -25.00 3.58 24.72
C ALA A 74 -24.72 4.53 25.91
N CYS A 75 -23.46 4.91 26.13
CA CYS A 75 -23.07 5.85 27.18
C CYS A 75 -23.74 7.23 27.04
N ARG A 76 -24.06 7.67 25.82
CA ARG A 76 -24.81 8.91 25.60
C ARG A 76 -26.26 8.80 26.06
N ARG A 77 -26.96 7.70 25.75
CA ARG A 77 -28.37 7.49 26.14
C ARG A 77 -28.57 7.46 27.65
N THR A 78 -27.55 7.12 28.42
CA THR A 78 -27.60 7.09 29.89
C THR A 78 -27.20 8.40 30.57
N HIS A 79 -26.71 9.41 29.85
CA HIS A 79 -25.98 10.55 30.45
C HIS A 79 -26.46 11.92 29.96
N ASP A 80 -27.78 12.11 29.91
CA ASP A 80 -28.50 13.19 29.19
C ASP A 80 -28.40 14.62 29.82
N GLN A 81 -27.41 14.87 30.70
CA GLN A 81 -27.34 16.09 31.54
C GLN A 81 -25.98 16.82 31.56
N GLY A 82 -25.02 16.50 30.69
CA GLY A 82 -23.67 17.12 30.71
C GLY A 82 -23.04 17.37 29.34
N ILE A 83 -23.57 18.35 28.58
CA ILE A 83 -23.36 18.43 27.13
C ILE A 83 -22.51 19.65 26.71
N SER A 84 -21.19 19.46 26.57
CA SER A 84 -20.37 20.30 25.68
C SER A 84 -19.18 19.56 25.06
N GLN A 85 -18.29 18.95 25.86
CA GLN A 85 -17.10 18.26 25.34
C GLN A 85 -17.41 16.89 24.73
N ASN A 86 -18.28 16.10 25.38
CA ASN A 86 -18.67 14.76 24.89
C ASN A 86 -19.39 14.83 23.53
N SER A 87 -20.16 15.88 23.25
CA SER A 87 -20.83 16.07 21.95
C SER A 87 -19.82 16.33 20.82
N LEU A 88 -18.73 17.04 21.11
CA LEU A 88 -17.69 17.39 20.14
C LEU A 88 -16.79 16.19 19.81
N LEU A 89 -16.43 15.37 20.80
CA LEU A 89 -15.71 14.10 20.56
C LEU A 89 -16.58 13.10 19.79
N TYR A 90 -17.85 12.92 20.18
CA TYR A 90 -18.80 12.08 19.45
C TYR A 90 -18.95 12.55 17.99
N GLY A 91 -19.15 13.84 17.76
CA GLY A 91 -19.25 14.40 16.41
C GLY A 91 -17.99 14.23 15.56
N ARG A 92 -16.80 14.18 16.17
CA ARG A 92 -15.55 13.83 15.47
C ARG A 92 -15.47 12.34 15.13
N PHE A 93 -15.79 11.47 16.09
CA PHE A 93 -15.79 10.02 15.90
C PHE A 93 -16.81 9.58 14.84
N GLU A 94 -18.03 10.12 14.88
CA GLU A 94 -19.07 9.85 13.88
C GLU A 94 -18.62 10.29 12.48
N ARG A 95 -17.98 11.46 12.34
CA ARG A 95 -17.40 11.90 11.07
C ARG A 95 -16.28 10.97 10.59
N ALA A 96 -15.40 10.52 11.49
CA ALA A 96 -14.33 9.57 11.19
C ALA A 96 -14.89 8.23 10.67
N HIS A 97 -15.85 7.64 11.39
CA HIS A 97 -16.52 6.39 11.02
C HIS A 97 -17.28 6.52 9.68
N ARG A 98 -18.04 7.61 9.47
CA ARG A 98 -18.72 7.90 8.19
C ARG A 98 -17.73 8.11 7.04
N GLN A 99 -16.54 8.67 7.28
CA GLN A 99 -15.50 8.79 6.27
C GLN A 99 -14.91 7.44 5.90
N LEU A 100 -14.57 6.60 6.90
CA LEU A 100 -14.01 5.27 6.66
C LEU A 100 -14.95 4.41 5.81
N ARG A 101 -16.25 4.37 6.14
CA ARG A 101 -17.28 3.68 5.33
C ARG A 101 -17.38 4.18 3.89
N LYS A 102 -16.97 5.42 3.59
CA LYS A 102 -16.94 5.97 2.21
C LYS A 102 -15.67 5.62 1.45
N VAL A 103 -14.54 5.42 2.12
CA VAL A 103 -13.26 5.03 1.48
C VAL A 103 -13.07 3.52 1.39
N PHE A 104 -13.77 2.74 2.21
CA PHE A 104 -13.71 1.27 2.23
C PHE A 104 -14.08 0.62 0.88
N PRO A 105 -15.21 0.94 0.20
CA PRO A 105 -15.53 0.28 -1.07
C PRO A 105 -14.49 0.54 -2.18
N PRO A 106 -13.98 1.77 -2.39
CA PRO A 106 -12.87 2.01 -3.32
C PRO A 106 -11.60 1.19 -3.01
N PHE A 107 -11.29 0.94 -1.74
CA PHE A 107 -10.16 0.09 -1.34
C PHE A 107 -10.38 -1.38 -1.67
N VAL A 108 -11.58 -1.91 -1.39
CA VAL A 108 -11.92 -3.29 -1.77
C VAL A 108 -11.80 -3.47 -3.28
N VAL A 109 -12.32 -2.50 -4.06
CA VAL A 109 -12.23 -2.50 -5.53
C VAL A 109 -10.78 -2.41 -6.01
N SER A 110 -9.92 -1.53 -5.45
CA SER A 110 -8.52 -1.45 -5.87
C SER A 110 -7.71 -2.71 -5.52
N CYS A 111 -7.93 -3.29 -4.34
CA CYS A 111 -7.33 -4.56 -3.94
C CYS A 111 -7.72 -5.72 -4.86
N LEU A 112 -9.00 -5.84 -5.21
CA LEU A 112 -9.50 -6.87 -6.13
C LEU A 112 -8.97 -6.67 -7.57
N LEU A 113 -8.99 -5.44 -8.08
CA LEU A 113 -8.45 -5.12 -9.41
C LEU A 113 -6.95 -5.44 -9.49
N MET A 114 -6.16 -5.02 -8.50
CA MET A 114 -4.74 -5.37 -8.46
C MET A 114 -4.55 -6.89 -8.40
N TYR A 115 -5.30 -7.60 -7.56
CA TYR A 115 -5.18 -9.05 -7.45
C TYR A 115 -5.53 -9.79 -8.75
N ALA A 116 -6.56 -9.35 -9.47
CA ALA A 116 -6.97 -9.95 -10.73
C ALA A 116 -5.97 -9.70 -11.90
N ASN A 117 -5.37 -8.51 -11.95
CA ASN A 117 -4.63 -8.03 -13.13
C ASN A 117 -3.10 -8.03 -12.99
N THR A 118 -2.55 -8.33 -11.80
CA THR A 118 -1.10 -8.29 -11.54
C THR A 118 -0.56 -9.64 -11.08
N THR A 119 0.75 -9.87 -11.18
CA THR A 119 1.32 -11.20 -10.91
C THR A 119 1.29 -11.57 -9.42
N ARG A 120 1.16 -12.87 -9.11
CA ARG A 120 0.97 -13.36 -7.72
C ARG A 120 2.11 -12.99 -6.76
N PHE A 121 3.31 -12.79 -7.28
CA PHE A 121 4.54 -12.51 -6.53
C PHE A 121 5.09 -11.09 -6.74
N ASP A 122 4.26 -10.17 -7.23
CA ASP A 122 4.69 -8.78 -7.42
C ASP A 122 4.84 -8.03 -6.09
N THR A 123 6.05 -7.57 -5.80
CA THR A 123 6.36 -6.80 -4.59
C THR A 123 5.69 -5.43 -4.60
N LEU A 124 5.55 -4.79 -5.77
CA LEU A 124 4.94 -3.47 -5.91
C LEU A 124 3.44 -3.52 -5.61
N ARG A 125 2.75 -4.56 -6.11
CA ARG A 125 1.36 -4.88 -5.74
C ARG A 125 1.20 -5.00 -4.23
N ASN A 126 2.08 -5.77 -3.57
CA ASN A 126 2.02 -5.96 -2.12
C ASN A 126 2.25 -4.62 -1.39
N SER A 127 3.24 -3.82 -1.81
CA SER A 127 3.49 -2.48 -1.26
C SER A 127 2.26 -1.57 -1.38
N PHE A 128 1.54 -1.58 -2.51
CA PHE A 128 0.29 -0.84 -2.69
C PHE A 128 -0.83 -1.32 -1.75
N MET A 129 -0.98 -2.62 -1.51
CA MET A 129 -1.99 -3.15 -0.58
C MET A 129 -1.66 -2.78 0.87
N VAL A 130 -0.40 -2.94 1.29
CA VAL A 130 0.09 -2.58 2.63
C VAL A 130 -0.06 -1.08 2.89
N LEU A 131 0.34 -0.24 1.93
CA LEU A 131 0.26 1.21 2.08
C LEU A 131 -1.20 1.70 2.18
N GLN A 132 -2.10 1.21 1.32
CA GLN A 132 -3.53 1.54 1.42
C GLN A 132 -4.14 1.10 2.76
N THR A 133 -3.78 -0.10 3.21
CA THR A 133 -4.20 -0.65 4.52
C THR A 133 -3.75 0.28 5.65
N ALA A 134 -2.47 0.63 5.71
CA ALA A 134 -1.91 1.50 6.76
C ALA A 134 -2.60 2.88 6.79
N ILE A 135 -2.86 3.49 5.62
CA ILE A 135 -3.54 4.80 5.54
C ILE A 135 -4.96 4.71 6.08
N LEU A 136 -5.72 3.65 5.73
CA LEU A 136 -7.10 3.46 6.19
C LEU A 136 -7.20 3.26 7.69
N LEU A 137 -6.26 2.53 8.29
CA LEU A 137 -6.16 2.35 9.75
C LEU A 137 -5.84 3.69 10.47
N VAL A 138 -5.01 4.54 9.87
CA VAL A 138 -4.63 5.86 10.42
C VAL A 138 -5.72 6.93 10.19
N GLN A 139 -6.52 6.82 9.12
CA GLN A 139 -7.49 7.85 8.72
C GLN A 139 -8.52 8.26 9.80
N PRO A 140 -9.14 7.37 10.58
CA PRO A 140 -10.04 7.79 11.66
C PRO A 140 -9.29 8.46 12.82
N LEU A 141 -8.07 8.02 13.15
CA LEU A 141 -7.22 8.68 14.15
C LEU A 141 -6.87 10.11 13.72
N ALA A 142 -6.45 10.29 12.47
CA ALA A 142 -6.17 11.59 11.86
C ALA A 142 -7.42 12.50 11.78
N SER A 143 -8.63 11.92 11.71
CA SER A 143 -9.90 12.64 11.69
C SER A 143 -10.42 13.02 13.08
N MET A 144 -10.01 12.33 14.14
CA MET A 144 -10.30 12.69 15.54
C MET A 144 -9.36 13.76 16.08
N TYR A 145 -8.15 13.87 15.51
CA TYR A 145 -7.11 14.79 15.94
C TYR A 145 -7.58 16.25 15.93
N HIS A 146 -7.07 17.06 16.86
CA HIS A 146 -7.56 18.43 17.06
C HIS A 146 -7.32 19.35 15.85
N ARG A 147 -6.25 19.12 15.07
CA ARG A 147 -5.96 19.90 13.86
C ARG A 147 -6.64 19.26 12.64
N PRO A 148 -7.63 19.92 11.98
CA PRO A 148 -8.36 19.34 10.83
C PRO A 148 -7.48 19.12 9.59
N GLN A 149 -6.28 19.72 9.55
CA GLN A 149 -5.29 19.51 8.51
C GLN A 149 -4.82 18.05 8.42
N ALA A 150 -4.70 17.34 9.54
CA ALA A 150 -4.22 15.94 9.56
C ALA A 150 -5.16 15.01 8.76
N GLY A 151 -6.47 15.09 9.00
CA GLY A 151 -7.47 14.33 8.24
C GLY A 151 -7.52 14.71 6.75
N LEU A 152 -7.25 15.97 6.40
CA LEU A 152 -7.16 16.41 4.99
C LEU A 152 -5.94 15.84 4.27
N ILE A 153 -4.76 15.88 4.91
CA ILE A 153 -3.52 15.31 4.38
C ILE A 153 -3.69 13.80 4.17
N CYS A 154 -4.21 13.08 5.18
CA CYS A 154 -4.47 11.65 5.09
C CYS A 154 -5.44 11.31 3.94
N LYS A 155 -6.51 12.10 3.76
CA LYS A 155 -7.45 11.97 2.63
C LYS A 155 -6.79 12.19 1.26
N TYR A 156 -5.89 13.16 1.13
CA TYR A 156 -5.17 13.40 -0.13
C TYR A 156 -4.17 12.28 -0.41
N PHE A 157 -3.43 11.84 0.60
CA PHE A 157 -2.52 10.70 0.52
C PHE A 157 -3.27 9.43 0.07
N TYR A 158 -4.39 9.09 0.73
CA TYR A 158 -5.23 7.96 0.35
C TYR A 158 -5.66 8.03 -1.13
N ARG A 159 -6.14 9.19 -1.59
CA ARG A 159 -6.58 9.38 -2.99
C ARG A 159 -5.45 9.22 -4.00
N ALA A 160 -4.26 9.72 -3.69
CA ALA A 160 -3.10 9.60 -4.58
C ALA A 160 -2.56 8.15 -4.63
N VAL A 161 -2.58 7.42 -3.52
CA VAL A 161 -2.24 5.98 -3.52
C VAL A 161 -3.31 5.17 -4.25
N LEU A 162 -4.60 5.48 -4.04
CA LEU A 162 -5.71 4.85 -4.75
C LEU A 162 -5.60 5.06 -6.27
N PHE A 163 -5.30 6.28 -6.72
CA PHE A 163 -5.04 6.60 -8.13
C PHE A 163 -3.93 5.73 -8.71
N TRP A 164 -2.75 5.69 -8.06
CA TRP A 164 -1.63 4.89 -8.52
C TRP A 164 -1.93 3.37 -8.49
N SER A 165 -2.64 2.89 -7.47
CA SER A 165 -3.01 1.47 -7.37
C SER A 165 -4.00 1.04 -8.46
N ILE A 166 -4.95 1.91 -8.84
CA ILE A 166 -5.87 1.66 -9.95
C ILE A 166 -5.13 1.75 -11.29
N LEU A 167 -4.27 2.75 -11.48
CA LEU A 167 -3.48 2.89 -12.70
C LEU A 167 -2.59 1.67 -12.93
N TYR A 168 -1.92 1.19 -11.88
CA TYR A 168 -1.11 -0.02 -11.89
C TYR A 168 -1.95 -1.31 -12.02
N ALA A 169 -3.17 -1.34 -11.49
CA ALA A 169 -4.09 -2.47 -11.70
C ALA A 169 -4.61 -2.56 -13.15
N ILE A 170 -4.70 -1.44 -13.89
CA ILE A 170 -5.21 -1.44 -15.27
C ILE A 170 -4.05 -1.60 -16.28
N PHE A 171 -2.93 -0.92 -16.04
CA PHE A 171 -1.76 -0.87 -16.92
C PHE A 171 -0.48 -1.25 -16.15
N PRO A 172 -0.33 -2.51 -15.72
CA PRO A 172 0.73 -2.89 -14.78
C PRO A 172 2.15 -2.67 -15.32
N ARG A 173 2.38 -2.89 -16.61
CA ARG A 173 3.71 -2.75 -17.22
C ARG A 173 4.09 -1.28 -17.37
N GLU A 174 3.17 -0.49 -17.89
CA GLU A 174 3.31 0.92 -18.17
C GLU A 174 3.47 1.69 -16.85
N ALA A 175 2.59 1.43 -15.88
CA ALA A 175 2.68 2.03 -14.55
C ALA A 175 3.98 1.64 -13.82
N GLN A 176 4.42 0.38 -13.88
CA GLN A 176 5.71 -0.03 -13.30
C GLN A 176 6.90 0.69 -13.97
N HIS A 177 6.84 0.89 -15.29
CA HIS A 177 7.85 1.66 -16.02
C HIS A 177 7.86 3.13 -15.57
N TYR A 178 6.70 3.79 -15.51
CA TYR A 178 6.59 5.17 -15.02
C TYR A 178 7.04 5.32 -13.56
N ILE A 179 6.70 4.38 -12.68
CA ILE A 179 7.14 4.35 -11.28
C ILE A 179 8.66 4.25 -11.18
N SER A 180 9.28 3.36 -11.97
CA SER A 180 10.73 3.20 -12.00
C SER A 180 11.44 4.44 -12.57
N TYR A 181 10.89 5.04 -13.63
CA TYR A 181 11.42 6.27 -14.23
C TYR A 181 11.34 7.47 -13.27
N LEU A 182 10.18 7.70 -12.64
CA LEU A 182 10.01 8.73 -11.62
C LEU A 182 10.94 8.52 -10.43
N THR A 183 11.11 7.27 -9.99
CA THR A 183 11.99 6.95 -8.86
C THR A 183 13.45 7.25 -9.20
N HIS A 184 13.92 6.91 -10.41
CA HIS A 184 15.27 7.25 -10.87
C HIS A 184 15.47 8.77 -10.92
N PHE A 185 14.56 9.50 -11.55
CA PHE A 185 14.62 10.96 -11.66
C PHE A 185 14.68 11.65 -10.28
N VAL A 186 13.90 11.16 -9.31
CA VAL A 186 13.93 11.67 -7.93
C VAL A 186 15.22 11.28 -7.20
N SER A 187 15.73 10.05 -7.37
CA SER A 187 16.99 9.62 -6.76
C SER A 187 18.18 10.47 -7.24
N GLU A 188 18.23 10.72 -8.55
CA GLU A 188 19.23 11.57 -9.21
C GLU A 188 19.14 13.03 -8.72
N ALA A 189 17.93 13.60 -8.68
CA ALA A 189 17.70 14.95 -8.17
C ALA A 189 18.00 15.13 -6.67
N LEU A 190 17.94 14.05 -5.88
CA LEU A 190 18.28 14.05 -4.45
C LEU A 190 19.76 13.69 -4.17
N GLY A 191 20.57 13.37 -5.19
CA GLY A 191 21.95 12.92 -5.02
C GLY A 191 22.07 11.60 -4.24
N VAL A 192 21.02 10.78 -4.23
CA VAL A 192 21.04 9.46 -3.59
C VAL A 192 21.65 8.47 -4.58
N ASP A 193 22.91 8.08 -4.32
CA ASP A 193 23.69 7.16 -5.16
C ASP A 193 22.89 5.89 -5.50
N SER A 194 22.38 5.85 -6.72
CA SER A 194 21.49 4.79 -7.18
C SER A 194 22.29 3.58 -7.63
N ASN A 195 22.84 2.83 -6.66
CA ASN A 195 23.27 1.44 -6.84
C ASN A 195 22.09 0.48 -7.17
N HIS A 196 20.88 1.02 -7.39
CA HIS A 196 19.74 0.30 -7.92
C HIS A 196 19.87 0.08 -9.43
N ARG A 197 19.91 -1.20 -9.79
CA ARG A 197 19.98 -1.75 -11.15
C ARG A 197 19.12 -0.97 -12.16
N SER A 198 19.76 -0.47 -13.20
CA SER A 198 19.11 0.19 -14.35
C SER A 198 17.87 -0.58 -14.85
N PRO A 199 16.78 0.11 -15.24
CA PRO A 199 15.55 -0.51 -15.77
C PRO A 199 15.76 -1.50 -16.92
N ARG A 200 16.90 -1.42 -17.64
CA ARG A 200 17.27 -2.33 -18.73
C ARG A 200 17.28 -3.82 -18.34
N TYR A 201 17.50 -4.16 -17.06
CA TYR A 201 17.59 -5.57 -16.63
C TYR A 201 16.25 -6.30 -16.45
N TYR A 202 15.12 -5.59 -16.38
CA TYR A 202 13.81 -6.24 -16.26
C TYR A 202 13.25 -6.79 -17.59
N PHE A 203 13.81 -6.35 -18.73
CA PHE A 203 13.27 -6.70 -20.05
C PHE A 203 13.70 -8.08 -20.58
N ASN A 204 14.69 -8.73 -19.96
CA ASN A 204 15.38 -9.88 -20.56
C ASN A 204 15.07 -11.26 -19.92
N SER A 205 14.05 -11.36 -19.06
CA SER A 205 13.70 -12.62 -18.38
C SER A 205 12.73 -13.53 -19.14
N LYS A 206 12.23 -13.11 -20.31
CA LYS A 206 11.24 -13.89 -21.09
C LYS A 206 11.76 -14.53 -22.39
N TYR A 207 13.00 -14.24 -22.78
CA TYR A 207 13.70 -14.91 -23.88
C TYR A 207 15.18 -15.07 -23.51
N PRO A 208 15.73 -16.30 -23.41
CA PRO A 208 17.16 -16.47 -23.25
C PRO A 208 17.86 -16.09 -24.57
N THR A 209 18.42 -14.89 -24.62
CA THR A 209 19.29 -14.48 -25.73
C THR A 209 20.53 -15.36 -25.73
N HIS A 210 20.60 -16.29 -26.69
CA HIS A 210 21.73 -17.19 -26.93
C HIS A 210 22.96 -16.43 -27.47
N SER A 211 23.57 -15.55 -26.67
CA SER A 211 24.87 -14.96 -26.97
C SER A 211 25.98 -15.93 -26.55
N LYS A 212 26.36 -16.82 -27.47
CA LYS A 212 27.64 -17.55 -27.39
C LYS A 212 28.82 -16.55 -27.45
N TYR A 213 30.00 -17.08 -27.11
CA TYR A 213 31.37 -16.62 -27.43
C TYR A 213 32.25 -16.01 -26.29
N TYR A 214 32.94 -16.93 -25.60
CA TYR A 214 34.33 -16.95 -25.08
C TYR A 214 34.90 -15.89 -24.11
N SER A 215 35.19 -16.36 -22.90
CA SER A 215 36.56 -16.65 -22.37
C SER A 215 36.42 -17.53 -21.10
N ALA A 216 36.88 -18.79 -21.06
CA ALA A 216 38.25 -19.25 -20.73
C ALA A 216 38.86 -18.52 -19.50
N SER A 217 39.27 -19.13 -18.38
CA SER A 217 39.14 -20.48 -17.78
C SER A 217 39.45 -20.34 -16.27
N SER A 218 39.21 -21.26 -15.31
CA SER A 218 38.83 -22.70 -15.26
C SER A 218 37.98 -22.92 -13.97
N ASN A 219 37.68 -24.09 -13.36
CA ASN A 219 38.06 -25.50 -13.55
C ASN A 219 36.95 -26.45 -13.02
N THR A 220 37.16 -27.78 -13.09
CA THR A 220 36.48 -28.94 -12.43
C THR A 220 35.07 -28.77 -11.83
N PRO A 221 34.06 -29.54 -12.29
CA PRO A 221 32.71 -29.54 -11.73
C PRO A 221 32.54 -30.55 -10.57
N SER A 222 31.64 -30.26 -9.63
CA SER A 222 30.89 -31.29 -8.91
C SER A 222 29.42 -31.20 -9.31
N SER A 223 28.96 -32.22 -10.02
CA SER A 223 27.57 -32.39 -10.41
C SER A 223 26.72 -32.70 -9.19
N ASN A 224 25.65 -31.93 -8.98
CA ASN A 224 24.36 -32.43 -8.48
C ASN A 224 23.32 -31.32 -8.58
N TYR A 225 22.41 -31.44 -9.55
CA TYR A 225 20.96 -31.25 -9.43
C TYR A 225 20.33 -31.41 -10.82
N GLN A 226 20.25 -32.68 -11.24
CA GLN A 226 19.27 -33.07 -12.24
C GLN A 226 17.86 -32.96 -11.67
N GLN A 227 16.90 -32.67 -12.57
CA GLN A 227 15.51 -33.15 -12.53
C GLN A 227 14.65 -32.86 -11.29
N TRP A 228 13.74 -31.90 -11.44
CA TRP A 228 12.26 -32.02 -11.33
C TRP A 228 11.75 -30.73 -12.03
N ILE A 229 11.28 -30.68 -13.28
CA ILE A 229 10.25 -31.42 -14.03
C ILE A 229 8.85 -31.35 -13.38
N LEU A 230 7.92 -30.81 -14.19
CA LEU A 230 6.45 -30.68 -14.04
C LEU A 230 5.95 -29.60 -13.05
#